data_AF-A0A537F4Z4-F1
#
_entry.id   AF-A0A537F4Z4-F1
#
_cell.length_a   1.000
_cell.length_b   1.000
_cell.length_c   1.000
_cell.angle_alpha   90.00
_cell.angle_beta   90.00
_cell.angle_gamma   90.00
#
_symmetry.space_group_name_H-M   'P 1'
#
loop_
_entity.id
_entity.type
_entity.pdbx_description
1 polymer ?
#
loop_
_entity_poly.entity_id
_entity_poly.type
_entity_poly.pdbx_seq_one_letter_code
_entity_poly.pdbx_strand_id
1 'polypeptide(L)'
;MASQTARAREVLSRHADELRVRFGLKQLSVGYLRSGDSLSGQVGIVCFVGPGEGVQGLDGVPKEIEGVPVQVIRLGEKFSPR
;
A
#
# COMPACT_ATOMS: atom_id res chain seq x y z
N MET A 1 -21.24 -3.79 2.56
CA MET A 1 -19.87 -3.21 2.65
C MET A 1 -18.76 -4.23 2.98
N ALA A 2 -19.04 -5.51 3.26
CA ALA A 2 -18.01 -6.51 3.58
C ALA A 2 -17.16 -7.02 2.39
N SER A 3 -17.54 -6.74 1.13
CA SER A 3 -16.91 -7.37 -0.05
C SER A 3 -15.56 -6.76 -0.46
N GLN A 4 -15.39 -5.43 -0.36
CA GLN A 4 -14.18 -4.77 -0.84
C GLN A 4 -12.97 -5.03 0.07
N THR A 5 -13.15 -5.00 1.39
CA THR A 5 -12.07 -5.27 2.35
C THR A 5 -11.60 -6.72 2.27
N ALA A 6 -12.52 -7.68 2.12
CA ALA A 6 -12.16 -9.09 1.96
C ALA A 6 -11.36 -9.31 0.66
N ARG A 7 -11.82 -8.71 -0.45
CA ARG A 7 -11.11 -8.77 -1.73
C ARG A 7 -9.72 -8.15 -1.65
N ALA A 8 -9.59 -6.97 -1.05
CA ALA A 8 -8.30 -6.31 -0.89
C ALA A 8 -7.33 -7.12 -0.01
N ARG A 9 -7.83 -7.82 1.03
CA ARG A 9 -7.02 -8.72 1.86
C ARG A 9 -6.54 -9.94 1.10
N GLU A 10 -7.41 -10.54 0.29
CA GLU A 10 -7.07 -11.68 -0.55
C GLU A 10 -5.97 -11.31 -1.56
N VAL A 11 -6.15 -10.20 -2.29
CA VAL A 11 -5.16 -9.69 -3.24
C VAL A 11 -3.85 -9.35 -2.52
N LEU A 12 -3.90 -8.64 -1.38
CA LEU A 12 -2.69 -8.34 -0.62
C LEU A 12 -1.97 -9.63 -0.20
N SER A 13 -2.68 -10.65 0.30
CA SER A 13 -2.04 -11.90 0.73
C SER A 13 -1.35 -12.66 -0.40
N ARG A 14 -1.82 -12.54 -1.64
CA ARG A 14 -1.19 -13.17 -2.82
C ARG A 14 0.04 -12.42 -3.30
N HIS A 15 0.01 -11.08 -3.23
CA HIS A 15 1.03 -10.21 -3.81
C HIS A 15 2.00 -9.63 -2.78
N ALA A 16 1.79 -9.87 -1.48
CA ALA A 16 2.58 -9.25 -0.41
C ALA A 16 4.08 -9.50 -0.50
N ASP A 17 4.48 -10.73 -0.82
CA ASP A 17 5.90 -11.10 -0.91
C ASP A 17 6.57 -10.46 -2.13
N GLU A 18 5.90 -10.47 -3.30
CA GLU A 18 6.40 -9.75 -4.47
C GLU A 18 6.53 -8.25 -4.16
N LEU A 19 5.50 -7.67 -3.56
CA LEU A 19 5.46 -6.25 -3.22
C LEU A 19 6.60 -5.85 -2.27
N ARG A 20 6.91 -6.69 -1.29
CA ARG A 20 8.02 -6.48 -0.35
C ARG A 20 9.38 -6.64 -1.00
N VAL A 21 9.60 -7.72 -1.74
CA VAL A 21 10.92 -8.06 -2.30
C VAL A 21 11.26 -7.16 -3.47
N ARG A 22 10.31 -6.95 -4.39
CA ARG A 22 10.54 -6.22 -5.64
C ARG A 22 10.63 -4.71 -5.44
N PHE A 23 9.85 -4.16 -4.51
CA PHE A 23 9.75 -2.71 -4.31
C PHE A 23 10.28 -2.24 -2.95
N GLY A 24 10.84 -3.16 -2.14
CA GLY A 24 11.41 -2.82 -0.83
C GLY A 24 10.39 -2.29 0.18
N LEU A 25 9.10 -2.64 0.01
CA LEU A 25 8.02 -2.14 0.86
C LEU A 25 8.18 -2.68 2.28
N LYS A 26 8.16 -1.79 3.28
CA LYS A 26 8.39 -2.15 4.69
C LYS A 26 7.11 -2.65 5.37
N GLN A 27 5.99 -2.04 5.02
CA GLN A 27 4.71 -2.39 5.60
C GLN A 27 3.62 -2.33 4.53
N LEU A 28 2.70 -3.29 4.60
CA LEU A 28 1.56 -3.41 3.72
C LEU A 28 0.33 -3.59 4.61
N SER A 29 -0.74 -2.85 4.33
CA SER A 29 -2.00 -2.97 5.05
C SER A 29 -3.18 -2.80 4.09
N VAL A 30 -4.36 -3.21 4.53
CA VAL A 30 -5.62 -2.92 3.82
C VAL A 30 -6.35 -1.84 4.61
N GLY A 31 -6.78 -0.78 3.93
CA GLY A 31 -7.42 0.34 4.58
C GLY A 31 -8.14 1.25 3.59
N TYR A 32 -8.76 2.28 4.15
CA TYR A 32 -9.35 3.34 3.33
C TYR A 32 -8.26 4.18 2.69
N LEU A 33 -8.38 4.38 1.38
CA LEU A 33 -7.47 5.22 0.63
C LEU A 33 -7.73 6.69 0.92
N ARG A 34 -6.68 7.49 0.94
CA ARG A 34 -6.76 8.95 1.10
C ARG A 34 -6.93 9.62 -0.26
N SER A 35 -7.82 10.59 -0.35
CA SER A 35 -7.93 11.52 -1.48
C SER A 35 -7.75 12.94 -0.94
N GLY A 36 -6.58 13.53 -1.16
CA GLY A 36 -6.17 14.77 -0.49
C GLY A 36 -6.15 14.61 1.04
N ASP A 37 -6.79 15.54 1.75
CA ASP A 37 -6.89 15.54 3.21
C ASP A 37 -8.00 14.62 3.77
N SER A 38 -8.82 14.02 2.91
CA SER A 38 -9.98 13.22 3.32
C SER A 38 -9.83 11.72 3.02
N LEU A 39 -10.47 10.87 3.83
CA LEU A 39 -10.63 9.45 3.51
C LEU A 39 -11.64 9.32 2.37
N SER A 40 -11.22 8.70 1.26
CA SER A 40 -12.02 8.60 0.03
C SER A 40 -13.20 7.62 0.12
N GLY A 41 -13.43 6.97 1.27
CA GLY A 41 -14.42 5.90 1.43
C GLY A 41 -14.11 4.62 0.63
N GLN A 42 -13.12 4.65 -0.27
CA GLN A 42 -12.67 3.52 -1.07
C GLN A 42 -11.64 2.69 -0.29
N VAL A 43 -11.83 1.37 -0.26
CA VAL A 43 -10.88 0.44 0.38
C VAL A 43 -9.88 -0.09 -0.63
N GLY A 44 -8.61 -0.13 -0.25
CA GLY A 44 -7.54 -0.66 -1.09
C GLY A 44 -6.33 -1.10 -0.27
N ILE A 45 -5.23 -1.34 -0.97
CA ILE A 45 -3.95 -1.71 -0.38
C ILE A 45 -3.17 -0.44 -0.08
N VAL A 46 -2.71 -0.29 1.15
CA VAL A 46 -1.86 0.81 1.58
C VAL A 46 -0.45 0.28 1.81
N CYS A 47 0.50 0.80 1.05
CA CYS A 47 1.90 0.43 1.07
C CYS A 47 2.71 1.52 1.73
N PHE A 48 3.52 1.19 2.73
CA PHE A 48 4.42 2.14 3.37
C PHE A 48 5.86 1.86 2.98
N VAL A 49 6.54 2.93 2.57
CA VAL A 49 7.94 2.90 2.14
C VAL A 49 8.75 3.77 3.09
N GLY A 50 9.74 3.18 3.75
CA GLY A 50 10.68 3.90 4.61
C GLY A 50 11.82 4.54 3.80
N PRO A 51 12.56 5.51 4.39
CA PRO A 51 13.79 6.01 3.81
C PRO A 51 14.88 4.93 3.89
N GLY A 52 15.44 4.55 2.74
CA GLY A 52 16.54 3.59 2.63
C GLY A 52 16.97 3.41 1.17
N GLU A 53 18.28 3.24 0.95
CA GLU A 53 18.86 2.95 -0.36
C GLU A 53 18.27 1.67 -0.94
N GLY A 54 17.62 1.77 -2.09
CA GLY A 54 16.95 0.63 -2.74
C GLY A 54 15.49 0.87 -3.13
N VAL A 55 14.88 1.99 -2.73
CA VAL A 55 13.59 2.41 -3.30
C VAL A 55 13.84 2.93 -4.72
N GLN A 56 13.98 2.02 -5.68
CA GLN A 56 13.94 2.33 -7.10
C GLN A 56 12.53 2.81 -7.47
N GLY A 57 12.24 4.07 -7.17
CA GLY A 57 11.06 4.79 -7.61
C GLY A 57 9.75 4.27 -7.00
N LEU A 58 9.02 5.16 -6.33
CA LEU A 58 7.60 4.94 -6.06
C LEU A 58 6.80 4.67 -7.36
N ASP A 59 7.36 5.06 -8.51
CA ASP A 59 6.87 4.83 -9.85
C ASP A 59 6.79 3.34 -10.26
N GLY A 60 7.48 2.44 -9.56
CA GLY A 60 7.44 1.01 -9.86
C GLY A 60 6.24 0.26 -9.27
N VAL A 61 5.67 0.76 -8.16
CA VAL A 61 4.55 0.07 -7.51
C VAL A 61 3.27 0.28 -8.32
N PRO A 62 2.56 -0.79 -8.71
CA PRO A 62 1.33 -0.66 -9.46
C PRO A 62 0.28 0.10 -8.65
N LYS A 63 -0.45 1.02 -9.29
CA LYS A 63 -1.55 1.79 -8.67
C LYS A 63 -2.82 0.95 -8.48
N GLU A 64 -2.88 -0.23 -9.08
CA GLU A 64 -3.99 -1.17 -8.99
C GLU A 64 -3.47 -2.60 -9.20
N ILE A 65 -3.99 -3.55 -8.43
CA ILE A 65 -3.69 -4.99 -8.55
C ILE A 65 -5.00 -5.75 -8.53
N GLU A 66 -5.30 -6.53 -9.57
CA GLU A 66 -6.55 -7.29 -9.69
C GLU A 66 -7.83 -6.46 -9.43
N GLY A 67 -7.87 -5.20 -9.88
CA GLY A 67 -8.98 -4.29 -9.65
C GLY A 67 -9.03 -3.67 -8.25
N VAL A 68 -8.03 -3.94 -7.40
CA VAL A 68 -7.90 -3.33 -6.07
C VAL A 68 -6.92 -2.17 -6.15
N PRO A 69 -7.35 -0.94 -5.82
CA PRO A 69 -6.49 0.22 -5.86
C PRO A 69 -5.37 0.12 -4.79
N VAL A 70 -4.20 0.63 -5.14
CA VAL A 70 -3.01 0.64 -4.30
C VAL A 70 -2.58 2.08 -4.08
N GLN A 71 -2.40 2.44 -2.82
CA GLN A 71 -1.86 3.74 -2.41
C GLN A 71 -0.53 3.54 -1.72
N VAL A 72 0.46 4.29 -2.17
CA VAL A 72 1.80 4.27 -1.58
C VAL A 72 1.99 5.52 -0.72
N ILE A 73 2.33 5.32 0.55
CA ILE A 73 2.60 6.38 1.51
C ILE A 73 4.09 6.34 1.83
N ARG A 74 4.79 7.44 1.52
CA ARG A 74 6.17 7.62 1.95
C ARG A 74 6.19 7.98 3.42
N LEU A 75 6.86 7.14 4.21
CA LEU A 75 7.20 7.48 5.58
C LEU A 75 8.38 8.44 5.53
N GLY A 76 8.20 9.65 6.07
CA GLY A 76 9.35 10.52 6.33
C GLY A 76 10.28 9.87 7.36
N GLU A 77 11.52 10.37 7.48
CA GLU A 77 12.53 9.89 8.45
C GLU A 77 12.06 9.83 9.90
N LYS A 78 10.91 10.46 10.23
CA LYS A 78 10.31 10.49 11.57
C LYS A 78 9.04 9.64 11.70
N PHE A 79 8.86 8.57 10.94
CA PHE A 79 7.75 7.65 11.19
C PHE A 79 8.11 6.65 12.30
N SER A 80 7.58 6.89 13.50
CA SER A 80 7.55 5.92 14.58
C SER A 80 6.19 5.22 14.59
N PRO A 81 6.08 3.94 14.21
CA PRO A 81 4.86 3.19 14.46
C PRO A 81 4.66 3.09 15.98
N ARG A 82 3.56 3.64 16.49
CA ARG A 82 3.10 3.40 17.87
C ARG A 82 2.36 2.09 17.94
#